data_AF-A0A385SNC3-F1
#
_entry.id   AF-A0A385SNC3-F1
#
_cell.length_a   1.000
_cell.length_b   1.000
_cell.length_c   1.000
_cell.angle_alpha   90.00
_cell.angle_beta   90.00
_cell.angle_gamma   90.00
#
_symmetry.space_group_name_H-M   'P 1'
#
loop_
_entity.id
_entity.type
_entity.pdbx_description
1 polymer ?
#
loop_
_entity_poly.entity_id
_entity_poly.type
_entity_poly.pdbx_seq_one_letter_code
_entity_poly.pdbx_strand_id
1 'polypeptide(L)'
;MNKVIRVALYLSKLSDEALEVKVQTIIKNMTNNASFPAPIVELDALQAALTAFQAALVAQRATPVKESTSRKNDMRAALEQAYRILGNFVESKSNNDRTILLSTGFEVRKSSAPTGRLEKPTDLQVIVTNKPGTVKVSVSKVAGATGYLFQYAPSPVTDEGQWKTISSTSRTKMIDGLESGKAYAFRVTAIGADPTIAYSDTVTRFVS
;
A
#
# COMPACT_ATOMS: atom_id res chain seq x y z
N MET A 1 -2.26 16.56 11.02
CA MET A 1 -3.22 15.44 10.88
C MET A 1 -2.79 14.33 11.82
N ASN A 2 -3.61 13.99 12.80
CA ASN A 2 -3.30 12.85 13.69
C ASN A 2 -3.36 11.56 12.88
N LYS A 3 -2.34 10.73 13.09
CA LYS A 3 -2.13 9.50 12.35
C LYS A 3 -3.16 8.47 12.79
N VAL A 4 -4.02 8.04 11.86
CA VAL A 4 -5.03 7.01 12.14
C VAL A 4 -4.34 5.70 12.51
N ILE A 5 -4.60 5.21 13.71
CA ILE A 5 -4.08 3.93 14.19
C ILE A 5 -5.04 2.84 13.73
N ARG A 6 -4.53 1.83 13.03
CA ARG A 6 -5.32 0.67 12.60
C ARG A 6 -4.88 -0.61 13.27
N VAL A 7 -5.80 -1.53 13.48
CA VAL A 7 -5.48 -2.88 13.98
C VAL A 7 -4.80 -3.70 12.88
N ALA A 8 -3.74 -4.41 13.24
CA ALA A 8 -3.07 -5.36 12.37
C ALA A 8 -3.66 -6.77 12.55
N LEU A 9 -4.29 -7.29 11.50
CA LEU A 9 -4.96 -8.59 11.56
C LEU A 9 -4.06 -9.79 11.24
N TYR A 10 -3.12 -9.63 10.29
CA TYR A 10 -2.16 -10.65 9.84
C TYR A 10 -2.72 -12.06 9.52
N LEU A 11 -4.02 -12.19 9.28
CA LEU A 11 -4.71 -13.48 9.11
C LEU A 11 -4.10 -14.38 8.03
N SER A 12 -3.67 -13.81 6.91
CA SER A 12 -3.05 -14.58 5.81
C SER A 12 -1.70 -15.22 6.16
N LYS A 13 -1.10 -14.85 7.29
CA LYS A 13 0.20 -15.38 7.76
C LYS A 13 0.05 -16.38 8.90
N LEU A 14 -1.16 -16.61 9.40
CA LEU A 14 -1.41 -17.47 10.56
C LEU A 14 -1.83 -18.86 10.12
N SER A 15 -1.07 -19.89 10.53
CA SER A 15 -1.54 -21.29 10.50
C SER A 15 -2.77 -21.49 11.40
N ASP A 16 -3.45 -22.63 11.32
CA ASP A 16 -4.56 -22.98 12.21
C ASP A 16 -4.16 -22.85 13.70
N GLU A 17 -3.06 -23.48 14.11
CA GLU A 17 -2.55 -23.44 15.48
C GLU A 17 -2.24 -22.00 15.97
N ALA A 18 -1.47 -21.26 15.16
CA ALA A 18 -1.13 -19.86 15.45
C ALA A 18 -2.36 -18.95 15.54
N LEU A 19 -3.40 -19.19 14.73
CA LEU A 19 -4.65 -18.45 14.80
C LEU A 19 -5.37 -18.72 16.12
N GLU A 20 -5.49 -19.97 16.56
CA GLU A 20 -6.12 -20.32 17.84
C GLU A 20 -5.41 -19.66 19.03
N VAL A 21 -4.09 -19.79 19.10
CA VAL A 21 -3.28 -19.20 20.18
C VAL A 21 -3.44 -17.69 20.21
N LYS A 22 -3.41 -17.04 19.04
CA LYS A 22 -3.58 -15.58 18.93
C LYS A 22 -4.97 -15.14 19.40
N VAL A 23 -6.03 -15.84 18.97
CA VAL A 23 -7.41 -15.54 19.37
C VAL A 23 -7.60 -15.75 20.87
N GLN A 24 -7.14 -16.87 21.44
CA GLN A 24 -7.23 -17.13 22.89
C GLN A 24 -6.54 -16.04 23.71
N THR A 25 -5.36 -15.58 23.26
CA THR A 25 -4.63 -14.50 23.91
C THR A 25 -5.43 -13.20 23.91
N ILE A 26 -6.04 -12.85 22.78
CA ILE A 26 -6.86 -11.64 22.67
C ILE A 26 -8.11 -11.74 23.54
N ILE A 27 -8.79 -12.89 23.56
CA ILE A 27 -9.95 -13.08 24.44
C ILE A 27 -9.55 -12.87 25.90
N LYS A 28 -8.48 -13.54 26.35
CA LYS A 28 -7.96 -13.41 27.71
C LYS A 28 -7.63 -11.95 28.08
N ASN A 29 -6.99 -11.22 27.18
CA ASN A 29 -6.61 -9.83 27.40
C ASN A 29 -7.81 -8.88 27.42
N MET A 30 -8.93 -9.24 26.77
CA MET A 30 -10.13 -8.41 26.73
C MET A 30 -11.14 -8.70 27.85
N THR A 31 -11.21 -9.93 28.39
CA THR A 31 -12.21 -10.32 29.42
C THR A 31 -12.16 -9.46 30.69
N ASN A 32 -11.01 -8.89 31.06
CA ASN A 32 -10.85 -8.03 32.24
C ASN A 32 -10.17 -6.69 31.90
N ASN A 33 -10.37 -6.20 30.68
CA ASN A 33 -9.74 -4.96 30.27
C ASN A 33 -10.54 -3.74 30.73
N ALA A 34 -9.97 -2.91 31.60
CA ALA A 34 -10.63 -1.69 32.09
C ALA A 34 -11.00 -0.71 30.96
N SER A 35 -10.28 -0.72 29.84
CA SER A 35 -10.58 0.13 28.67
C SER A 35 -11.75 -0.41 27.84
N PHE A 36 -12.16 -1.65 28.06
CA PHE A 36 -13.25 -2.34 27.36
C PHE A 36 -14.15 -3.03 28.39
N PRO A 37 -15.00 -2.26 29.11
CA PRO A 37 -15.89 -2.84 30.11
C PRO A 37 -16.96 -3.72 29.44
N ALA A 38 -17.28 -4.84 30.08
CA ALA A 38 -18.35 -5.73 29.66
C ALA A 38 -19.73 -5.04 29.72
N PRO A 39 -20.71 -5.45 28.89
CA PRO A 39 -20.68 -6.54 27.91
C PRO A 39 -20.08 -6.15 26.55
N ILE A 40 -19.36 -7.08 25.91
CA ILE A 40 -18.78 -6.89 24.56
C ILE A 40 -19.27 -8.02 23.66
N VAL A 41 -20.30 -7.74 22.85
CA VAL A 41 -20.96 -8.73 21.99
C VAL A 41 -19.98 -9.35 20.98
N GLU A 42 -19.04 -8.56 20.47
CA GLU A 42 -18.01 -8.99 19.53
C GLU A 42 -17.02 -9.99 20.16
N LEU A 43 -16.76 -9.86 21.47
CA LEU A 43 -15.90 -10.76 22.22
C LEU A 43 -16.59 -12.12 22.43
N ASP A 44 -17.89 -12.10 22.76
CA ASP A 44 -18.70 -13.31 22.91
C ASP A 44 -18.83 -14.05 21.58
N ALA A 45 -19.06 -13.33 20.48
CA ALA A 45 -19.10 -13.90 19.14
C ALA A 45 -17.75 -14.53 18.74
N LEU A 46 -16.62 -13.92 19.12
CA LEU A 46 -15.29 -14.47 18.86
C LEU A 46 -15.04 -15.76 19.68
N GLN A 47 -15.46 -15.80 20.95
CA GLN A 47 -15.36 -16.99 21.79
C GLN A 47 -16.20 -18.15 21.24
N ALA A 48 -17.41 -17.88 20.76
CA ALA A 48 -18.26 -18.88 20.12
C ALA A 48 -17.62 -19.43 18.83
N ALA A 49 -17.08 -18.55 17.97
CA ALA A 49 -16.41 -18.95 16.73
C ALA A 49 -15.14 -19.78 16.99
N LEU A 50 -14.35 -19.42 18.01
CA LEU A 50 -13.16 -20.19 18.41
C LEU A 50 -13.54 -21.61 18.84
N THR A 51 -14.59 -21.74 19.65
CA THR A 51 -15.08 -23.04 20.14
C THR A 51 -15.56 -23.92 18.98
N ALA A 52 -16.27 -23.33 18.00
CA ALA A 52 -16.72 -24.05 16.81
C ALA A 52 -15.56 -24.50 15.91
N PHE A 53 -14.52 -23.67 15.76
CA PHE A 53 -13.32 -24.01 15.01
C PHE A 53 -12.53 -25.15 15.66
N GLN A 54 -12.34 -25.10 16.99
CA GLN A 54 -11.71 -26.16 17.77
C GLN A 54 -12.44 -27.50 17.61
N ALA A 55 -13.77 -27.50 17.70
CA ALA A 55 -14.58 -28.70 17.49
C ALA A 55 -14.41 -29.27 16.08
N ALA A 56 -14.35 -28.42 15.05
CA ALA A 56 -14.14 -28.85 13.67
C ALA A 56 -12.73 -29.41 13.44
N LEU A 57 -11.69 -28.84 14.09
CA LEU A 57 -10.33 -29.37 14.05
C LEU A 57 -10.25 -30.78 14.65
N VAL A 58 -10.87 -31.01 15.81
CA VAL A 58 -10.93 -32.32 16.45
C VAL A 58 -11.65 -33.33 15.56
N ALA A 59 -12.80 -32.95 14.99
CA ALA A 59 -13.56 -33.82 14.08
C ALA A 59 -12.76 -34.18 12.82
N GLN A 60 -12.05 -33.23 12.22
CA GLN A 60 -11.19 -33.49 11.06
C GLN A 60 -10.04 -34.44 11.39
N ARG A 61 -9.41 -34.30 12.57
CA ARG A 61 -8.35 -35.21 13.03
C ARG A 61 -8.88 -36.64 13.26
N ALA A 62 -10.11 -36.77 13.77
CA ALA A 62 -10.75 -38.06 14.00
C ALA A 62 -11.20 -38.76 12.71
N THR A 63 -11.63 -38.01 11.70
CA THR A 63 -12.11 -38.57 10.42
C THR A 63 -11.66 -37.68 9.25
N PRO A 64 -10.44 -37.88 8.72
CA PRO A 64 -9.83 -36.98 7.74
C PRO A 64 -10.39 -37.22 6.31
N VAL A 65 -11.64 -36.84 6.11
CA VAL A 65 -12.33 -36.87 4.80
C VAL A 65 -12.51 -35.46 4.23
N LYS A 66 -12.78 -35.35 2.93
CA LYS A 66 -12.96 -34.05 2.24
C LYS A 66 -14.03 -33.17 2.91
N GLU A 67 -15.13 -33.77 3.34
CA GLU A 67 -16.21 -33.08 4.05
C GLU A 67 -15.73 -32.45 5.37
N SER A 68 -15.04 -33.21 6.22
CA SER A 68 -14.49 -32.72 7.49
C SER A 68 -13.49 -31.56 7.28
N THR A 69 -12.71 -31.64 6.19
CA THR A 69 -11.76 -30.59 5.81
C THR A 69 -12.48 -29.33 5.34
N SER A 70 -13.54 -29.47 4.54
CA SER A 70 -14.40 -28.35 4.13
C SER A 70 -15.02 -27.67 5.35
N ARG A 71 -15.63 -28.44 6.25
CA ARG A 71 -16.25 -27.92 7.48
C ARG A 71 -15.26 -27.17 8.37
N LYS A 72 -14.03 -27.67 8.51
CA LYS A 72 -12.97 -26.97 9.25
C LYS A 72 -12.58 -25.65 8.58
N ASN A 73 -12.51 -25.61 7.25
CA ASN A 73 -12.24 -24.37 6.52
C ASN A 73 -13.39 -23.35 6.65
N ASP A 74 -14.64 -23.80 6.66
CA ASP A 74 -15.80 -22.93 6.89
C ASP A 74 -15.77 -22.32 8.30
N MET A 75 -15.46 -23.12 9.31
CA MET A 75 -15.32 -22.62 10.69
C MET A 75 -14.10 -21.71 10.85
N ARG A 76 -13.01 -21.97 10.12
CA ARG A 76 -11.87 -21.06 10.06
C ARG A 76 -12.29 -19.70 9.48
N ALA A 77 -13.03 -19.69 8.38
CA ALA A 77 -13.51 -18.45 7.77
C ALA A 77 -14.45 -17.67 8.72
N ALA A 78 -15.32 -18.37 9.45
CA ALA A 78 -16.17 -17.76 10.48
C ALA A 78 -15.35 -17.15 11.63
N LEU A 79 -14.30 -17.84 12.09
CA LEU A 79 -13.38 -17.33 13.11
C LEU A 79 -12.62 -16.08 12.62
N GLU A 80 -12.09 -16.12 11.40
CA GLU A 80 -11.42 -14.97 10.78
C GLU A 80 -12.36 -13.76 10.64
N GLN A 81 -13.64 -13.99 10.35
CA GLN A 81 -14.65 -12.94 10.28
C GLN A 81 -14.96 -12.34 11.65
N ALA A 82 -15.18 -13.16 12.68
CA ALA A 82 -15.38 -12.68 14.05
C ALA A 82 -14.16 -11.89 14.56
N TYR A 83 -12.95 -12.36 14.24
CA TYR A 83 -11.70 -11.69 14.58
C TYR A 83 -11.58 -10.31 13.92
N ARG A 84 -11.99 -10.18 12.65
CA ARG A 84 -12.05 -8.89 11.93
C ARG A 84 -13.04 -7.93 12.58
N ILE A 85 -14.22 -8.43 12.93
CA ILE A 85 -15.27 -7.63 13.58
C ILE A 85 -14.77 -7.08 14.91
N LEU A 86 -14.16 -7.92 15.76
CA LEU A 86 -13.57 -7.46 17.02
C LEU A 86 -12.44 -6.45 16.80
N GLY A 87 -11.57 -6.69 15.82
CA GLY A 87 -10.49 -5.73 15.48
C GLY A 87 -11.03 -4.35 15.09
N ASN A 88 -12.11 -4.30 14.29
CA ASN A 88 -12.76 -3.04 13.92
C ASN A 88 -13.41 -2.34 15.12
N PHE A 89 -14.05 -3.11 16.01
CA PHE A 89 -14.61 -2.59 17.25
C PHE A 89 -13.52 -1.95 18.12
N VAL A 90 -12.41 -2.66 18.34
CA VAL A 90 -11.25 -2.16 19.09
C VAL A 90 -10.67 -0.90 18.44
N GLU A 91 -10.51 -0.87 17.12
CA GLU A 91 -10.03 0.31 16.40
C GLU A 91 -10.93 1.54 16.65
N SER A 92 -12.25 1.35 16.59
CA SER A 92 -13.23 2.42 16.82
C SER A 92 -13.21 2.94 18.27
N LYS A 93 -13.12 2.04 19.24
CA LYS A 93 -13.20 2.37 20.67
C LYS A 93 -11.90 2.92 21.22
N SER A 94 -10.76 2.53 20.64
CA SER A 94 -9.45 3.05 21.06
C SER A 94 -9.25 4.53 20.70
N ASN A 95 -10.05 5.11 19.80
CA ASN A 95 -10.00 6.53 19.43
C ASN A 95 -8.57 7.05 19.09
N ASN A 96 -7.79 6.27 18.34
CA ASN A 96 -6.37 6.53 18.05
C ASN A 96 -5.42 6.55 19.25
N ASP A 97 -5.83 6.05 20.41
CA ASP A 97 -4.96 5.77 21.54
C ASP A 97 -4.27 4.41 21.35
N ARG A 98 -2.95 4.47 21.14
CA ARG A 98 -2.11 3.29 20.96
C ARG A 98 -2.09 2.39 22.19
N THR A 99 -2.11 2.97 23.39
CA THR A 99 -2.01 2.24 24.65
C THR A 99 -3.28 1.44 24.89
N ILE A 100 -4.45 2.04 24.64
CA ILE A 100 -5.74 1.35 24.72
C ILE A 100 -5.79 0.19 23.72
N LEU A 101 -5.40 0.42 22.46
CA LEU A 101 -5.38 -0.65 21.46
C LEU A 101 -4.45 -1.79 21.87
N LEU A 102 -3.21 -1.50 22.28
CA LEU A 102 -2.23 -2.54 22.65
C LEU A 102 -2.66 -3.33 23.89
N SER A 103 -3.47 -2.75 24.78
CA SER A 103 -4.00 -3.46 25.96
C SER A 103 -4.91 -4.65 25.60
N THR A 104 -5.46 -4.70 24.38
CA THR A 104 -6.31 -5.79 23.90
C THR A 104 -5.52 -7.01 23.39
N GLY A 105 -4.20 -6.88 23.22
CA GLY A 105 -3.36 -7.90 22.57
C GLY A 105 -3.33 -7.82 21.04
N PHE A 106 -4.10 -6.91 20.43
CA PHE A 106 -3.93 -6.56 19.02
C PHE A 106 -2.65 -5.77 18.80
N GLU A 107 -2.09 -5.91 17.60
CA GLU A 107 -0.92 -5.13 17.16
C GLU A 107 -1.37 -3.93 16.34
N VAL A 108 -0.61 -2.84 16.39
CA VAL A 108 -0.84 -1.68 15.52
C VAL A 108 -0.29 -1.94 14.13
N ARG A 109 -1.13 -1.72 13.12
CA ARG A 109 -0.72 -1.79 11.72
C ARG A 109 0.35 -0.74 11.45
N LYS A 110 1.46 -1.19 10.86
CA LYS A 110 2.49 -0.28 10.36
C LYS A 110 1.87 0.70 9.37
N SER A 111 1.92 1.98 9.71
CA SER A 111 1.62 3.06 8.77
C SER A 111 2.73 3.17 7.73
N SER A 112 2.40 3.35 6.47
CA SER A 112 3.34 3.91 5.49
C SER A 112 3.69 5.34 5.93
N ALA A 113 4.96 5.59 6.26
CA ALA A 113 5.45 6.97 6.27
C ALA A 113 5.58 7.43 4.81
N PRO A 114 5.34 8.71 4.49
CA PRO A 114 5.74 9.26 3.20
C PRO A 114 7.20 8.89 2.94
N THR A 115 7.49 8.31 1.77
CA THR A 115 8.87 8.26 1.27
C THR A 115 9.36 9.70 1.26
N GLY A 116 10.50 9.98 1.91
CA GLY A 116 11.03 11.33 2.05
C GLY A 116 11.27 12.02 0.71
N ARG A 117 11.80 13.25 0.77
CA ARG A 117 12.10 14.09 -0.39
C ARG A 117 12.70 13.29 -1.54
N LEU A 118 12.06 13.38 -2.71
CA LEU A 118 12.54 12.73 -3.92
C LEU A 118 13.78 13.45 -4.43
N GLU A 119 14.78 12.68 -4.83
CA GLU A 119 15.95 13.21 -5.55
C GLU A 119 15.57 13.59 -6.98
N LYS A 120 16.31 14.55 -7.56
CA LYS A 120 16.14 14.90 -8.97
C LYS A 120 16.45 13.69 -9.86
N PRO A 121 15.67 13.42 -10.92
CA PRO A 121 16.03 12.37 -11.88
C PRO A 121 17.39 12.66 -12.51
N THR A 122 18.22 11.63 -12.63
CA THR A 122 19.55 11.68 -13.27
C THR A 122 19.57 10.88 -14.57
N ASP A 123 20.63 11.05 -15.37
CA ASP A 123 20.83 10.35 -16.64
C ASP A 123 19.64 10.53 -17.61
N LEU A 124 19.26 11.80 -17.84
CA LEU A 124 18.25 12.12 -18.83
C LEU A 124 18.77 11.82 -20.24
N GLN A 125 18.20 10.80 -20.86
CA GLN A 125 18.51 10.39 -22.22
C GLN A 125 17.36 10.74 -23.14
N VAL A 126 17.66 11.46 -24.22
CA VAL A 126 16.72 11.81 -25.28
C VAL A 126 17.23 11.20 -26.59
N ILE A 127 16.56 10.15 -27.04
CA ILE A 127 16.92 9.38 -28.23
C ILE A 127 15.88 9.66 -29.31
N VAL A 128 16.32 10.19 -30.45
CA VAL A 128 15.47 10.35 -31.64
C VAL A 128 15.24 8.97 -32.23
N THR A 129 13.99 8.66 -32.61
CA THR A 129 13.65 7.36 -33.17
C THR A 129 13.57 7.41 -34.68
N ASN A 130 13.47 6.25 -35.34
CA ASN A 130 13.35 6.16 -36.79
C ASN A 130 12.01 6.73 -37.32
N LYS A 131 11.06 7.03 -36.43
CA LYS A 131 9.79 7.67 -36.80
C LYS A 131 9.95 9.19 -36.70
N PRO A 132 9.69 9.94 -37.79
CA PRO A 132 9.76 11.40 -37.78
C PRO A 132 8.92 12.00 -36.65
N GLY A 133 9.44 13.06 -36.02
CA GLY A 133 8.73 13.77 -34.95
C GLY A 133 8.53 12.97 -33.67
N THR A 134 9.29 11.88 -33.48
CA THR A 134 9.15 10.99 -32.32
C THR A 134 10.47 10.82 -31.58
N VAL A 135 10.45 11.11 -30.28
CA VAL A 135 11.60 10.93 -29.38
C VAL A 135 11.27 10.02 -28.22
N LYS A 136 12.27 9.26 -27.79
CA LYS A 136 12.24 8.46 -26.57
C LYS A 136 13.00 9.22 -25.48
N VAL A 137 12.30 9.55 -24.40
CA VAL A 137 12.88 10.18 -23.23
C VAL A 137 12.94 9.16 -22.10
N SER A 138 14.08 9.00 -21.47
CA SER A 138 14.25 8.10 -20.32
C SER A 138 15.14 8.71 -19.25
N VAL A 139 14.89 8.33 -18.00
CA VAL A 139 15.69 8.72 -16.83
C VAL A 139 16.02 7.50 -15.97
N SER A 140 17.03 7.64 -15.12
CA SER A 140 17.32 6.68 -14.06
C SER A 140 16.19 6.59 -13.04
N LYS A 141 16.06 5.42 -12.39
CA LYS A 141 15.01 5.16 -11.39
C LYS A 141 15.24 6.03 -10.15
N VAL A 142 14.27 6.87 -9.81
CA VAL A 142 14.23 7.60 -8.53
C VAL A 142 13.55 6.72 -7.47
N ALA A 143 14.21 6.49 -6.34
CA ALA A 143 13.67 5.69 -5.25
C ALA A 143 12.47 6.42 -4.60
N GLY A 144 11.35 5.71 -4.41
CA GLY A 144 10.13 6.28 -3.84
C GLY A 144 9.23 7.06 -4.81
N ALA A 145 9.65 7.23 -6.08
CA ALA A 145 8.81 7.85 -7.10
C ALA A 145 7.62 6.95 -7.46
N THR A 146 6.42 7.54 -7.50
CA THR A 146 5.18 6.90 -7.98
C THR A 146 4.93 7.19 -9.47
N GLY A 147 5.61 8.20 -10.02
CA GLY A 147 5.59 8.54 -11.43
C GLY A 147 6.60 9.62 -11.78
N TYR A 148 6.53 10.09 -13.02
CA TYR A 148 7.41 11.09 -13.60
C TYR A 148 6.58 12.08 -14.44
N LEU A 149 6.97 13.35 -14.42
CA LEU A 149 6.48 14.37 -15.32
C LEU A 149 7.58 14.69 -16.32
N PHE A 150 7.34 14.38 -17.58
CA PHE A 150 8.19 14.71 -18.71
C PHE A 150 7.78 16.06 -19.25
N GLN A 151 8.71 17.01 -19.31
CA GLN A 151 8.49 18.32 -19.88
C GLN A 151 9.34 18.52 -21.14
N TYR A 152 8.74 19.13 -22.15
CA TYR A 152 9.43 19.50 -23.38
C TYR A 152 8.97 20.87 -23.90
N ALA A 153 9.88 21.60 -24.52
CA ALA A 153 9.62 22.92 -25.10
C ALA A 153 10.48 23.14 -26.37
N PRO A 154 10.04 23.94 -27.35
CA PRO A 154 10.91 24.36 -28.46
C PRO A 154 12.16 25.08 -27.93
N SER A 155 13.31 24.84 -28.56
CA SER A 155 14.58 25.49 -28.22
C SER A 155 14.91 26.60 -29.23
N PRO A 156 15.39 27.78 -28.80
CA PRO A 156 15.68 28.16 -27.42
C PRO A 156 14.41 28.40 -26.59
N VAL A 157 14.43 27.96 -25.32
CA VAL A 157 13.32 28.18 -24.39
C VAL A 157 13.42 29.62 -23.89
N THR A 158 12.43 30.45 -24.24
CA THR A 158 12.41 31.88 -23.87
C THR A 158 11.46 32.18 -22.71
N ASP A 159 10.50 31.29 -22.45
CA ASP A 159 9.49 31.44 -21.40
C ASP A 159 9.18 30.07 -20.77
N GLU A 160 8.95 30.06 -19.46
CA GLU A 160 8.58 28.85 -18.72
C GLU A 160 7.17 28.35 -19.10
N GLY A 161 6.30 29.23 -19.65
CA GLY A 161 5.01 28.83 -20.22
C GLY A 161 5.09 27.94 -21.47
N GLN A 162 6.27 27.80 -22.09
CA GLN A 162 6.46 26.98 -23.29
C GLN A 162 6.59 25.47 -22.99
N TRP A 163 6.80 25.10 -21.72
CA TRP A 163 6.96 23.70 -21.32
C TRP A 163 5.63 22.95 -21.34
N LYS A 164 5.51 22.00 -22.26
CA LYS A 164 4.42 21.03 -22.28
C LYS A 164 4.75 19.89 -21.33
N THR A 165 3.80 19.49 -20.49
CA THR A 165 3.97 18.44 -19.48
C THR A 165 3.21 17.17 -19.86
N ILE A 166 3.88 16.02 -19.74
CA ILE A 166 3.31 14.68 -19.93
C ILE A 166 3.60 13.86 -18.67
N SER A 167 2.56 13.38 -18.00
CA SER A 167 2.70 12.47 -16.87
C SER A 167 2.84 11.02 -17.32
N SER A 168 3.69 10.24 -16.65
CA SER A 168 3.76 8.79 -16.81
C SER A 168 4.14 8.10 -15.51
N THR A 169 3.66 6.89 -15.29
CA THR A 169 4.13 6.02 -14.21
C THR A 169 5.45 5.33 -14.54
N SER A 170 5.86 5.34 -15.83
CA SER A 170 7.11 4.77 -16.31
C SER A 170 8.23 5.81 -16.31
N ARG A 171 9.46 5.36 -16.06
CA ARG A 171 10.70 6.17 -16.20
C ARG A 171 11.10 6.45 -17.65
N THR A 172 10.36 5.88 -18.61
CA THR A 172 10.59 6.02 -20.04
C THR A 172 9.28 6.39 -20.72
N LYS A 173 9.31 7.42 -21.56
CA LYS A 173 8.16 7.88 -22.33
C LYS A 173 8.54 8.18 -23.76
N MET A 174 7.67 7.76 -24.68
CA MET A 174 7.70 8.19 -26.07
C MET A 174 6.89 9.48 -26.19
N ILE A 175 7.48 10.51 -26.77
CA ILE A 175 6.83 11.77 -27.11
C ILE A 175 6.76 11.84 -28.63
N ASP A 176 5.54 11.88 -29.16
CA ASP A 176 5.22 11.96 -30.58
C ASP A 176 4.63 13.33 -30.95
N GLY A 177 4.48 13.57 -32.25
CA GLY A 177 3.90 14.82 -32.76
C GLY A 177 4.80 16.04 -32.60
N LEU A 178 6.12 15.85 -32.48
CA LEU A 178 7.08 16.95 -32.55
C LEU A 178 7.34 17.35 -34.00
N GLU A 179 7.60 18.64 -34.24
CA GLU A 179 7.92 19.12 -35.58
C GLU A 179 9.36 18.74 -35.95
N SER A 180 9.51 17.97 -37.03
CA SER A 180 10.83 17.64 -37.60
C SER A 180 11.55 18.90 -38.07
N GLY A 181 12.88 18.90 -37.92
CA GLY A 181 13.73 20.03 -38.29
C GLY A 181 13.90 21.09 -37.19
N LYS A 182 13.35 20.85 -35.97
CA LYS A 182 13.45 21.78 -34.83
C LYS A 182 14.18 21.16 -33.65
N ALA A 183 14.87 22.01 -32.89
CA ALA A 183 15.45 21.64 -31.61
C ALA A 183 14.41 21.78 -30.49
N TYR A 184 14.38 20.83 -29.57
CA TYR A 184 13.54 20.84 -28.39
C TYR A 184 14.40 20.64 -27.14
N ALA A 185 14.05 21.34 -26.06
CA ALA A 185 14.59 21.13 -24.73
C ALA A 185 13.69 20.16 -23.96
N PHE A 186 14.30 19.29 -23.14
CA PHE A 186 13.62 18.28 -22.35
C PHE A 186 14.11 18.34 -20.90
N ARG A 187 13.18 18.24 -19.94
CA ARG A 187 13.48 18.06 -18.51
C ARG A 187 12.47 17.11 -17.88
N VAL A 188 12.86 16.38 -16.85
CA VAL A 188 11.98 15.40 -16.18
C VAL A 188 12.03 15.60 -14.68
N THR A 189 10.89 15.45 -14.01
CA THR A 189 10.83 15.41 -12.53
C THR A 189 10.12 14.15 -12.06
N ALA A 190 10.50 13.64 -10.89
CA ALA A 190 9.83 12.53 -10.24
C ALA A 190 8.72 13.06 -9.33
N ILE A 191 7.60 12.36 -9.27
CA ILE A 191 6.48 12.65 -8.37
C ILE A 191 6.27 11.49 -7.40
N GLY A 192 5.83 11.80 -6.18
CA GLY A 192 5.63 10.81 -5.12
C GLY A 192 4.78 11.36 -3.98
N ALA A 193 4.95 10.76 -2.80
CA ALA A 193 4.20 11.17 -1.61
C ALA A 193 4.60 12.58 -1.11
N ASP A 194 5.83 13.00 -1.38
CA ASP A 194 6.31 14.35 -1.10
C ASP A 194 5.99 15.26 -2.30
N PRO A 195 5.37 16.45 -2.10
CA PRO A 195 5.02 17.38 -3.16
C PRO A 195 6.21 18.17 -3.73
N THR A 196 7.42 18.01 -3.18
CA THR A 196 8.60 18.73 -3.68
C THR A 196 8.98 18.29 -5.09
N ILE A 197 9.10 19.26 -5.99
CA ILE A 197 9.47 19.07 -7.39
C ILE A 197 10.95 19.41 -7.57
N ALA A 198 11.73 18.46 -8.08
CA ALA A 198 13.11 18.68 -8.49
C ALA A 198 13.29 18.18 -9.93
N TYR A 199 13.61 19.10 -10.84
CA TYR A 199 13.83 18.75 -12.25
C TYR A 199 15.24 18.21 -12.46
N SER A 200 15.37 17.30 -13.44
CA SER A 200 16.64 16.90 -14.01
C SER A 200 17.34 18.07 -14.69
N ASP A 201 18.62 17.88 -15.02
CA ASP A 201 19.31 18.80 -15.90
C ASP A 201 18.64 18.79 -17.29
N THR A 202 18.53 19.96 -17.91
CA THR A 202 17.85 20.11 -19.21
C THR A 202 18.72 19.59 -20.34
N VAL A 203 18.14 18.78 -21.23
CA VAL A 203 18.82 18.26 -22.43
C VAL A 203 18.15 18.80 -23.67
N THR A 204 18.93 19.41 -24.56
CA THR A 204 18.44 19.86 -25.87
C THR A 204 18.73 18.82 -26.94
N ARG A 205 17.75 18.51 -27.79
CA ARG A 205 17.89 17.56 -28.88
C ARG A 205 17.22 18.07 -30.15
N PHE A 206 17.91 17.91 -31.27
CA PHE A 206 17.33 18.14 -32.59
C PHE A 206 16.42 16.97 -32.97
N VAL A 207 15.21 17.27 -33.42
CA VAL A 207 14.24 16.26 -33.85
C VAL A 207 14.28 16.19 -35.38
N SER A 208 14.67 15.03 -35.91
CA SER A 208 14.65 14.72 -37.35
C SER A 208 13.34 14.05 -37.74
#